data_AF-M3XRG3-F1
#
_entry.id   AF-M3XRG3-F1
#
_cell.length_a   1.000
_cell.length_b   1.000
_cell.length_c   1.000
_cell.angle_alpha   90.00
_cell.angle_beta   90.00
_cell.angle_gamma   90.00
#
_symmetry.space_group_name_H-M   'P 1'
#
loop_
_entity.id
_entity.type
_entity.pdbx_description
1 polymer ?
#
loop_
_entity_poly.entity_id
_entity_poly.type
_entity_poly.pdbx_seq_one_letter_code
_entity_poly.pdbx_strand_id
1 'polypeptide(L)'
;LGQRAGRALCMRPLACFHWATALARIWPVPGGPRPWEKQALLAPTAAVTVVQVAGKKDRPALPPLEERDLEEQFVKGHGPGGQATNKTSNCVVLRHVPSGIVVKCHQTRSVDQNRKLARKILQEKLDIFYNGENSLVYKEKQEAERKKQERKKRAKETLEKKKLLKELWEASRNV
;
A
#
# COMPACT_ATOMS: atom_id res chain seq x y z
N LEU A 1 -67.93 -11.85 39.78
CA LEU A 1 -68.03 -12.16 41.22
C LEU A 1 -66.62 -12.26 41.80
N GLY A 2 -66.32 -11.46 42.83
CA GLY A 2 -65.07 -11.43 43.63
C GLY A 2 -63.86 -10.81 42.91
N GLN A 3 -63.29 -9.64 43.21
CA GLN A 3 -63.11 -8.82 44.43
C GLN A 3 -62.29 -9.43 45.59
N ARG A 4 -61.21 -8.69 45.91
CA ARG A 4 -60.38 -8.58 47.14
C ARG A 4 -59.20 -9.55 47.25
N ALA A 5 -57.97 -9.03 47.14
CA ALA A 5 -57.14 -8.33 48.16
C ALA A 5 -56.17 -9.35 48.78
N GLY A 6 -54.90 -9.10 49.08
CA GLY A 6 -54.05 -7.92 49.11
C GLY A 6 -52.80 -8.29 49.93
N ARG A 7 -51.88 -7.33 50.04
CA ARG A 7 -50.61 -7.32 50.82
C ARG A 7 -49.40 -7.94 50.11
N ALA A 8 -48.19 -7.45 50.30
CA ALA A 8 -47.60 -6.16 50.68
C ALA A 8 -46.09 -6.43 50.70
N LEU A 9 -45.31 -5.46 50.20
CA LEU A 9 -43.93 -5.12 50.54
C LEU A 9 -42.96 -6.24 50.98
N CYS A 10 -41.82 -6.29 50.29
CA CYS A 10 -40.55 -5.98 50.97
C CYS A 10 -39.49 -5.56 49.96
N MET A 11 -38.89 -4.40 50.24
CA MET A 11 -37.86 -3.73 49.49
C MET A 11 -36.49 -4.37 49.70
N ARG A 12 -35.56 -4.17 48.75
CA ARG A 12 -34.17 -3.82 49.09
C ARG A 12 -33.44 -3.14 47.92
N PRO A 13 -32.50 -2.21 48.22
CA PRO A 13 -32.18 -1.09 47.35
C PRO A 13 -30.87 -1.26 46.58
N LEU A 14 -30.81 -0.61 45.42
CA LEU A 14 -29.60 -0.39 44.62
C LEU A 14 -28.67 0.58 45.36
N ALA A 15 -27.46 0.13 45.66
CA ALA A 15 -26.40 0.93 46.27
C ALA A 15 -25.80 1.88 45.22
N CYS A 16 -26.19 3.15 45.28
CA CYS A 16 -25.50 4.25 44.63
C CYS A 16 -24.35 4.72 45.52
N PHE A 17 -23.12 4.33 45.20
CA PHE A 17 -21.93 4.88 45.84
C PHE A 17 -21.70 6.32 45.34
N HIS A 18 -21.93 7.29 46.23
CA HIS A 18 -21.51 8.68 46.07
C HIS A 18 -19.99 8.75 46.26
N TRP A 19 -19.25 9.06 45.21
CA TRP A 19 -17.92 9.65 45.36
C TRP A 19 -18.09 11.17 45.34
N ALA A 20 -17.73 11.81 46.44
CA ALA A 20 -17.69 13.27 46.53
C ALA A 20 -16.45 13.77 45.78
N THR A 21 -16.63 14.25 44.56
CA THR A 21 -15.57 14.95 43.84
C THR A 21 -15.42 16.36 44.43
N ALA A 22 -14.38 16.58 45.21
CA ALA A 22 -13.95 17.92 45.59
C ALA A 22 -13.51 18.67 44.33
N LEU A 23 -14.30 19.65 43.88
CA LEU A 23 -13.90 20.58 42.83
C LEU A 23 -12.85 21.54 43.39
N ALA A 24 -11.57 21.21 43.19
CA ALA A 24 -10.49 22.18 43.34
C ALA A 24 -10.67 23.28 42.29
N ARG A 25 -11.04 24.48 42.75
CA ARG A 25 -11.00 25.70 41.93
C ARG A 25 -9.55 26.05 41.65
N ILE A 26 -9.06 25.66 40.47
CA ILE A 26 -7.79 26.14 39.92
C ILE A 26 -8.03 27.58 39.47
N TRP A 27 -7.35 28.53 40.12
CA TRP A 27 -7.27 29.92 39.70
C TRP A 27 -6.38 30.05 38.45
N PRO A 28 -6.82 30.71 37.36
CA PRO A 28 -5.94 30.99 36.23
C PRO A 28 -5.01 32.17 36.58
N VAL A 29 -3.71 31.92 36.56
CA VAL A 29 -2.68 32.98 36.55
C VAL A 29 -2.70 33.67 35.18
N PRO A 30 -2.77 35.02 35.10
CA PRO A 30 -2.67 35.73 33.84
C PRO A 30 -1.20 35.96 33.48
N GLY A 31 -0.84 35.68 32.23
CA GLY A 31 0.37 36.23 31.61
C GLY A 31 1.53 35.25 31.45
N GLY A 32 1.40 34.31 30.52
CA GLY A 32 2.54 33.60 29.93
C GLY A 32 2.32 33.48 28.41
N PRO A 33 3.32 33.80 27.56
CA PRO A 33 3.18 33.72 26.11
C PRO A 33 2.95 32.26 25.67
N ARG A 34 2.12 32.08 24.63
CA ARG A 34 1.71 30.75 24.17
C ARG A 34 2.88 29.99 23.54
N PRO A 35 2.97 28.65 23.67
CA PRO A 35 4.13 27.86 23.26
C PRO A 35 4.43 27.80 21.75
N TRP A 36 3.57 28.38 20.90
CA TRP A 36 3.70 28.26 19.45
C TRP A 36 4.22 29.54 18.76
N GLU A 37 4.52 30.59 19.52
CA GLU A 37 5.05 31.82 18.96
C GLU A 37 6.59 31.73 18.83
N LYS A 38 7.02 31.03 17.78
CA LYS A 38 8.44 30.95 17.40
C LYS A 38 8.75 32.18 16.56
N GLN A 39 9.58 33.04 17.14
CA GLN A 39 10.10 34.27 16.56
C GLN A 39 10.69 34.03 15.17
N ALA A 40 10.08 34.65 14.16
CA ALA A 40 10.62 34.70 12.81
C ALA A 40 11.83 35.64 12.79
N LEU A 41 13.04 35.06 12.75
CA LEU A 41 14.25 35.78 12.41
C LEU A 41 14.58 35.52 10.92
N LEU A 42 14.53 36.61 10.16
CA LEU A 42 15.03 36.84 8.80
C LEU A 42 16.58 36.70 8.80
N ALA A 43 17.35 36.31 7.78
CA ALA A 43 17.18 35.83 6.41
C ALA A 43 18.58 35.25 5.96
N PRO A 44 18.97 35.26 4.67
CA PRO A 44 19.06 34.12 3.79
C PRO A 44 20.51 33.69 3.49
N THR A 45 20.93 32.50 3.92
CA THR A 45 22.09 31.83 3.31
C THR A 45 21.57 31.01 2.14
N ALA A 46 21.95 31.39 0.92
CA ALA A 46 21.53 30.78 -0.34
C ALA A 46 21.66 29.24 -0.28
N ALA A 47 20.53 28.57 -0.05
CA ALA A 47 20.43 27.13 -0.20
C ALA A 47 20.49 26.83 -1.69
N VAL A 48 21.66 26.47 -2.19
CA VAL A 48 21.81 25.86 -3.51
C VAL A 48 21.01 24.57 -3.49
N THR A 49 19.79 24.63 -3.99
CA THR A 49 18.98 23.44 -4.22
C THR A 49 19.62 22.69 -5.37
N VAL A 50 20.38 21.66 -5.04
CA VAL A 50 20.83 20.67 -6.04
C VAL A 50 19.56 19.97 -6.53
N VAL A 51 19.01 20.47 -7.64
CA VAL A 51 17.94 19.80 -8.37
C VAL A 51 18.52 18.50 -8.88
N GLN A 52 18.26 17.41 -8.15
CA GLN A 52 18.58 16.09 -8.63
C GLN A 52 17.68 15.79 -9.82
N VAL A 53 18.20 16.00 -11.03
CA VAL A 53 17.60 15.49 -12.24
C VAL A 53 17.64 13.98 -12.12
N ALA A 54 16.49 13.37 -11.82
CA ALA A 54 16.33 11.93 -11.79
C ALA A 54 16.67 11.41 -13.19
N GLY A 55 17.89 10.88 -13.34
CA GLY A 55 18.35 10.26 -14.57
C GLY A 55 17.32 9.23 -15.01
N LYS A 56 16.86 9.34 -16.27
CA LYS A 56 16.03 8.32 -16.90
C LYS A 56 16.85 7.04 -16.84
N LYS A 57 16.49 6.15 -15.91
CA LYS A 57 17.13 4.85 -15.75
C LYS A 57 17.17 4.18 -17.13
N ASP A 58 18.36 3.97 -17.66
CA ASP A 58 18.58 3.33 -18.96
C ASP A 58 17.95 1.94 -18.90
N ARG A 59 16.73 1.84 -19.42
CA ARG A 59 16.08 0.54 -19.54
C ARG A 59 16.75 -0.16 -20.71
N PRO A 60 17.03 -1.46 -20.59
CA PRO A 60 17.53 -2.22 -21.72
C PRO A 60 16.60 -2.02 -22.92
N ALA A 61 17.20 -1.76 -24.09
CA ALA A 61 16.47 -1.54 -25.32
C ALA A 61 15.78 -2.84 -25.71
N LEU A 62 14.50 -2.94 -25.35
CA LEU A 62 13.62 -4.04 -25.75
C LEU A 62 13.43 -4.00 -27.29
N PRO A 63 13.16 -5.16 -27.92
CA PRO A 63 13.02 -5.24 -29.38
C PRO A 63 11.94 -4.28 -29.90
N PRO A 64 12.19 -3.55 -31.00
CA PRO A 64 11.22 -2.60 -31.55
C PRO A 64 9.95 -3.33 -32.01
N LEU A 65 8.79 -2.73 -31.71
CA LEU A 65 7.49 -3.24 -32.12
C LEU A 65 7.02 -2.46 -33.34
N GLU A 66 6.78 -3.15 -34.45
CA GLU A 66 6.14 -2.57 -35.62
C GLU A 66 4.61 -2.56 -35.44
N GLU A 67 3.97 -1.43 -35.73
CA GLU A 67 2.50 -1.31 -35.57
C GLU A 67 1.72 -2.15 -36.59
N ARG A 68 2.37 -2.56 -37.68
CA ARG A 68 1.76 -3.34 -38.77
C ARG A 68 1.44 -4.78 -38.37
N ASP A 69 2.21 -5.32 -37.43
CA ASP A 69 2.11 -6.72 -36.97
C ASP A 69 1.23 -6.87 -35.73
N LEU A 70 0.57 -5.79 -35.31
CA LEU A 70 -0.24 -5.72 -34.10
C LEU A 70 -1.72 -5.65 -34.43
N GLU A 71 -2.47 -6.59 -33.87
CA GLU A 71 -3.92 -6.54 -33.86
C GLU A 71 -4.43 -6.10 -32.49
N GLU A 72 -5.13 -4.96 -32.48
CA GLU A 72 -5.76 -4.38 -31.28
C GLU A 72 -7.26 -4.69 -31.26
N GLN A 73 -7.75 -5.27 -30.17
CA GLN A 73 -9.17 -5.49 -29.91
C GLN A 73 -9.57 -4.95 -28.54
N PHE A 74 -10.75 -4.31 -28.46
CA PHE A 74 -11.29 -3.80 -27.21
C PHE A 74 -12.42 -4.69 -26.71
N VAL A 75 -12.27 -5.21 -25.50
CA VAL A 75 -13.25 -6.09 -24.86
C VAL A 75 -13.72 -5.48 -23.56
N LYS A 76 -14.86 -5.97 -23.06
CA LYS A 76 -15.34 -5.62 -21.71
C LYS A 76 -14.47 -6.30 -20.66
N GLY A 77 -14.29 -5.65 -19.52
CA GLY A 77 -13.59 -6.24 -18.38
C GLY A 77 -14.32 -7.48 -17.86
N HIS A 78 -13.57 -8.43 -17.31
CA HIS A 78 -14.11 -9.63 -16.68
C HIS A 78 -13.81 -9.63 -15.18
N GLY A 79 -14.75 -10.08 -14.35
CA GLY A 79 -14.58 -10.27 -12.91
C GLY A 79 -15.66 -9.62 -12.06
N PRO A 80 -15.59 -9.75 -10.71
CA PRO A 80 -16.48 -9.06 -9.78
C PRO A 80 -16.19 -7.55 -9.83
N GLY A 81 -16.81 -6.87 -10.79
CA GLY A 81 -16.72 -5.43 -11.00
C GLY A 81 -18.04 -4.74 -10.71
N GLY A 82 -17.98 -3.41 -10.59
CA GLY A 82 -19.18 -2.58 -10.53
C GLY A 82 -19.82 -2.38 -11.91
N GLN A 83 -20.87 -1.57 -11.97
CA GLN A 83 -21.56 -1.23 -13.23
C GLN A 83 -20.62 -0.69 -14.31
N ALA A 84 -19.59 0.07 -13.93
CA ALA A 84 -18.63 0.65 -14.86
C ALA A 84 -17.83 -0.41 -15.62
N THR A 85 -17.36 -1.47 -14.93
CA THR A 85 -16.53 -2.53 -15.53
C THR A 85 -17.31 -3.36 -16.55
N ASN A 86 -18.60 -3.60 -16.31
CA ASN A 86 -19.44 -4.40 -17.19
C ASN A 86 -19.95 -3.62 -18.41
N LYS A 87 -20.04 -2.28 -18.30
CA LYS A 87 -20.53 -1.41 -19.38
C LYS A 87 -19.41 -0.98 -20.32
N THR A 88 -18.24 -0.62 -19.78
CA THR A 88 -17.15 -0.02 -20.56
C THR A 88 -16.23 -1.08 -21.18
N SER A 89 -15.93 -0.93 -22.47
CA SER A 89 -14.95 -1.75 -23.21
C SER A 89 -13.54 -1.18 -23.11
N ASN A 90 -12.98 -1.15 -21.90
CA ASN A 90 -11.65 -0.60 -21.63
C ASN A 90 -10.51 -1.63 -21.59
N CYS A 91 -10.83 -2.92 -21.63
CA CYS A 91 -9.84 -4.00 -21.65
C CYS A 91 -9.25 -4.10 -23.06
N VAL A 92 -7.93 -4.04 -23.16
CA VAL A 92 -7.21 -4.13 -24.43
C VAL A 92 -6.68 -5.55 -24.59
N VAL A 93 -7.04 -6.19 -25.69
CA VAL A 93 -6.45 -7.45 -26.15
C VAL A 93 -5.54 -7.10 -27.32
N LEU A 94 -4.24 -7.30 -27.12
CA LEU A 94 -3.22 -7.04 -28.11
C LEU A 94 -2.61 -8.36 -28.56
N ARG A 95 -2.66 -8.64 -29.87
CA ARG A 95 -2.06 -9.84 -30.49
C ARG A 95 -0.92 -9.43 -31.40
N HIS A 96 0.22 -10.11 -31.25
CA HIS A 96 1.31 -10.05 -32.23
C HIS A 96 1.12 -11.15 -33.27
N VAL A 97 0.90 -10.79 -34.53
CA VAL A 97 0.59 -11.73 -35.61
C VAL A 97 1.70 -12.76 -35.84
N PRO A 98 2.98 -12.38 -36.02
CA PRO A 98 4.01 -13.35 -36.40
C PRO A 98 4.41 -14.29 -35.26
N SER A 99 4.38 -13.83 -33.99
CA SER A 99 4.69 -14.69 -32.83
C SER A 99 3.46 -15.41 -32.25
N GLY A 100 2.24 -15.01 -32.62
CA GLY A 100 1.01 -15.54 -32.06
C GLY A 100 0.75 -15.20 -30.57
N ILE A 101 1.56 -14.32 -29.96
CA ILE A 101 1.45 -13.99 -28.54
C ILE A 101 0.28 -13.01 -28.34
N VAL A 102 -0.61 -13.37 -27.40
CA VAL A 102 -1.74 -12.53 -27.00
C VAL A 102 -1.55 -12.01 -25.57
N VAL A 103 -1.80 -10.71 -25.39
CA VAL A 103 -1.76 -10.03 -24.09
C VAL A 103 -3.10 -9.36 -23.85
N LYS A 104 -3.70 -9.63 -22.69
CA LYS A 104 -4.89 -8.93 -22.19
C LYS A 104 -4.47 -7.98 -21.08
N CYS A 105 -4.89 -6.72 -21.16
CA CYS A 105 -4.56 -5.71 -20.15
C CYS A 105 -5.80 -4.93 -19.73
N HIS A 106 -6.13 -5.01 -18.43
CA HIS A 106 -7.17 -4.24 -17.77
C HIS A 106 -6.66 -3.78 -16.40
N GLN A 107 -5.76 -2.78 -16.40
CA GLN A 107 -5.16 -2.24 -15.17
C GLN A 107 -5.84 -0.94 -14.73
N THR A 108 -6.25 -0.12 -15.69
CA THR A 108 -6.82 1.21 -15.43
C THR A 108 -8.16 1.37 -16.13
N ARG A 109 -8.92 2.40 -15.72
CA ARG A 109 -10.17 2.80 -16.40
C ARG A 109 -9.93 3.40 -17.79
N SER A 110 -8.72 3.89 -18.08
CA SER A 110 -8.37 4.57 -19.33
C SER A 110 -7.86 3.58 -20.38
N VAL A 111 -8.44 3.65 -21.58
CA VAL A 111 -8.05 2.81 -22.72
C VAL A 111 -6.61 3.09 -23.15
N ASP A 112 -6.24 4.37 -23.30
CA ASP A 112 -4.90 4.75 -23.77
C ASP A 112 -3.79 4.31 -22.82
N GLN A 113 -4.05 4.39 -21.52
CA GLN A 113 -3.12 3.86 -20.51
C GLN A 113 -3.00 2.34 -20.65
N ASN A 114 -4.11 1.63 -20.80
CA ASN A 114 -4.10 0.19 -21.01
C ASN A 114 -3.40 -0.20 -22.33
N ARG A 115 -3.53 0.57 -23.42
CA ARG A 115 -2.79 0.34 -24.69
C ARG A 115 -1.29 0.45 -24.49
N LYS A 116 -0.83 1.52 -23.83
CA LYS A 116 0.60 1.72 -23.52
C LYS A 116 1.16 0.62 -22.64
N LEU A 117 0.38 0.14 -21.67
CA LEU A 117 0.76 -0.95 -20.78
C LEU A 117 0.78 -2.30 -21.51
N ALA A 118 -0.21 -2.57 -22.35
CA ALA A 118 -0.28 -3.79 -23.15
C ALA A 118 0.96 -3.92 -24.07
N ARG A 119 1.38 -2.82 -24.72
CA ARG A 119 2.60 -2.81 -25.55
C ARG A 119 3.85 -3.13 -24.75
N LYS A 120 4.03 -2.51 -23.58
CA LYS A 120 5.17 -2.80 -22.69
C LYS A 120 5.22 -4.27 -22.29
N ILE A 121 4.07 -4.83 -21.88
CA ILE A 121 3.97 -6.24 -21.48
C ILE A 121 4.23 -7.16 -22.67
N LEU A 122 3.71 -6.84 -23.85
CA LEU A 122 3.95 -7.61 -25.06
C LEU A 122 5.44 -7.60 -25.43
N GLN A 123 6.10 -6.45 -25.34
CA GLN A 123 7.52 -6.30 -25.61
C GLN A 123 8.38 -7.14 -24.65
N GLU A 124 8.05 -7.15 -23.35
CA GLU A 124 8.70 -8.05 -22.37
C GLU A 124 8.50 -9.52 -22.71
N LYS A 125 7.29 -9.91 -23.15
CA LYS A 125 7.02 -11.30 -23.54
C LYS A 125 7.77 -11.71 -24.81
N LEU A 126 7.87 -10.80 -25.78
CA LEU A 126 8.63 -11.04 -27.01
C LEU A 126 10.12 -11.17 -26.71
N ASP A 127 10.67 -10.32 -25.83
CA ASP A 127 12.05 -10.43 -25.40
C ASP A 127 12.34 -11.81 -24.78
N ILE A 128 11.45 -12.30 -23.91
CA ILE A 128 11.57 -13.65 -23.34
C ILE A 128 11.42 -14.73 -24.42
N PHE A 129 10.53 -14.54 -25.40
CA PHE A 129 10.32 -15.51 -26.48
C PHE A 129 11.53 -15.65 -27.39
N TYR A 130 12.17 -14.54 -27.78
CA TYR A 130 13.33 -14.55 -28.67
C TYR A 130 14.65 -14.80 -27.95
N ASN A 131 14.85 -14.19 -26.78
CA ASN A 131 16.13 -14.25 -26.04
C ASN A 131 16.15 -15.31 -24.93
N GLY A 132 14.99 -15.84 -24.51
CA GLY A 132 14.89 -16.87 -23.49
C GLY A 132 15.55 -16.47 -22.18
N GLU A 133 16.52 -17.28 -21.74
CA GLU A 133 17.29 -17.10 -20.50
C GLU A 133 18.25 -15.90 -20.55
N ASN A 134 18.63 -15.46 -21.75
CA ASN A 134 19.50 -14.31 -21.93
C ASN A 134 18.78 -12.97 -21.84
N SER A 135 17.44 -12.98 -21.81
CA SER A 135 16.60 -11.80 -21.63
C SER A 135 17.05 -10.97 -20.42
N LEU A 136 17.27 -9.69 -20.64
CA LEU A 136 17.62 -8.74 -19.59
C LEU A 136 16.46 -8.59 -18.60
N VAL A 137 15.22 -8.62 -19.10
CA VAL A 137 14.00 -8.60 -18.27
C VAL A 137 13.95 -9.81 -17.33
N TYR A 138 14.31 -11.00 -17.83
CA TYR A 138 14.36 -12.20 -17.01
C TYR A 138 15.41 -12.10 -15.91
N LYS A 139 16.63 -11.67 -16.25
CA LYS A 139 17.73 -11.47 -15.28
C LYS A 139 17.37 -10.45 -14.20
N GLU A 140 16.79 -9.32 -14.58
CA GLU A 140 16.32 -8.30 -13.63
C GLU A 140 15.26 -8.85 -12.66
N LYS A 141 14.30 -9.64 -13.16
CA LYS A 141 13.28 -10.29 -12.34
C LYS A 141 13.90 -11.27 -11.34
N GLN A 142 14.88 -12.08 -11.78
CA GLN A 142 15.61 -13.00 -10.90
C GLN A 142 16.39 -12.27 -9.81
N GLU A 143 17.11 -11.19 -10.15
CA GLU A 143 17.82 -10.39 -9.16
C GLU A 143 16.89 -9.72 -8.14
N ALA A 144 15.74 -9.21 -8.61
CA ALA A 144 14.75 -8.60 -7.73
C ALA A 144 14.17 -9.63 -6.73
N GLU A 145 13.85 -10.83 -7.20
CA GLU A 145 13.41 -11.93 -6.33
C GLU A 145 14.50 -12.37 -5.35
N ARG A 146 15.76 -12.49 -5.79
CA ARG A 146 16.90 -12.78 -4.90
C ARG A 146 17.04 -11.74 -3.78
N LYS A 147 17.01 -10.45 -4.12
CA LYS A 147 17.07 -9.34 -3.15
C LYS A 147 15.88 -9.38 -2.18
N LYS A 148 14.69 -9.74 -2.64
CA LYS A 148 13.49 -9.89 -1.80
C LYS A 148 13.60 -11.08 -0.85
N GLN A 149 14.12 -12.22 -1.30
CA GLN A 149 14.38 -13.39 -0.46
C GLN A 149 15.42 -13.08 0.62
N GLU A 150 16.50 -12.40 0.26
CA GLU A 150 17.54 -11.97 1.20
C GLU A 150 16.99 -11.02 2.27
N ARG A 151 16.15 -10.05 1.89
CA ARG A 151 15.45 -9.16 2.83
C ARG A 151 14.55 -9.95 3.79
N LYS A 152 13.81 -10.93 3.29
CA LYS A 152 12.97 -11.82 4.14
C LYS A 152 13.81 -12.62 5.12
N LYS A 153 14.93 -13.19 4.67
CA LYS A 153 15.86 -13.95 5.53
C LYS A 153 16.42 -13.08 6.64
N ARG A 154 16.94 -11.89 6.31
CA ARG A 154 17.45 -10.92 7.30
C ARG A 154 16.39 -10.48 8.31
N ALA A 155 15.16 -10.23 7.86
CA ALA A 155 14.06 -9.89 8.75
C ALA A 155 13.73 -11.01 9.73
N LYS A 156 13.73 -12.27 9.26
CA LYS A 156 13.52 -13.46 10.09
C LYS A 156 14.64 -13.63 11.13
N GLU A 157 15.90 -13.55 10.72
CA GLU A 157 17.06 -13.63 11.62
C GLU A 157 17.02 -12.53 12.69
N THR A 158 16.64 -11.31 12.30
CA THR A 158 16.51 -10.19 13.24
C THR A 158 15.40 -10.44 14.27
N LEU A 159 14.27 -11.01 13.84
CA LEU A 159 13.18 -11.38 14.72
C LEU A 159 13.60 -12.48 15.71
N GLU A 160 14.31 -13.50 15.22
CA GLU A 160 14.83 -14.60 16.06
C GLU A 160 15.82 -14.08 17.11
N LYS A 161 16.78 -13.23 16.71
CA LYS A 161 17.70 -12.58 17.66
C LYS A 161 16.99 -11.77 18.73
N LYS A 162 15.94 -11.03 18.36
CA LYS A 162 15.13 -10.28 19.33
C LYS A 162 14.37 -11.18 20.30
N LYS A 163 13.86 -12.33 19.83
CA LYS A 163 13.22 -13.33 20.69
C LYS A 163 14.22 -13.92 21.69
N LEU A 164 15.38 -14.37 21.21
CA LEU A 164 16.45 -14.91 22.06
C LEU A 164 16.93 -13.89 23.10
N LEU A 165 17.12 -12.63 22.71
CA LEU A 165 17.52 -11.57 23.64
C LEU A 165 16.45 -11.32 24.71
N LYS A 166 15.17 -11.35 24.33
CA LYS A 166 14.05 -11.20 25.25
C LYS A 166 13.99 -12.36 26.24
N GLU A 167 14.10 -13.59 25.76
CA GLU A 167 14.15 -14.81 26.58
C GLU A 167 15.31 -14.76 27.59
N LEU A 168 16.51 -14.38 27.13
CA LEU A 168 17.69 -14.22 27.99
C LEU A 168 17.46 -13.17 29.08
N TRP A 169 16.87 -12.04 28.71
CA TRP A 169 16.59 -10.94 29.64
C TRP A 169 15.50 -11.31 30.66
N GLU A 170 14.45 -12.02 30.25
CA GLU A 170 13.42 -12.55 31.14
C GLU A 170 13.99 -13.60 32.12
N ALA A 171 14.86 -14.49 31.63
CA ALA A 171 15.57 -15.44 32.48
C ALA A 171 16.44 -14.75 33.53
N SER A 172 17.18 -13.68 33.15
CA SER A 172 18.02 -12.94 34.10
C SER A 172 17.24 -12.20 35.18
N ARG A 173 15.97 -11.85 34.93
CA ARG A 173 15.11 -11.15 35.89
C ARG A 173 14.45 -12.09 36.89
N ASN A 174 14.25 -13.35 36.51
CA ASN A 174 13.55 -14.34 37.33
C ASN A 174 14.48 -15.11 38.28
N VAL A 175 15.77 -14.76 38.30
CA VAL A 175 16.78 -15.19 39.29
C VAL A 175 16.95 -14.07 40.31
#